data_AF-A0AAP6DC94-F1
#
_entry.id   AF-A0AAP6DC94-F1
#
_cell.length_a   1.000
_cell.length_b   1.000
_cell.length_c   1.000
_cell.angle_alpha   90.00
_cell.angle_beta   90.00
_cell.angle_gamma   90.00
#
_symmetry.space_group_name_H-M   'P 1'
#
loop_
_entity.id
_entity.type
_entity.pdbx_description
1 polymer ?
#
loop_
_entity_poly.entity_id
_entity_poly.type
_entity_poly.pdbx_seq_one_letter_code
_entity_poly.pdbx_strand_id
1 'polypeptide(L)'
;MLLLVSGVMVYRGSRDLFRPIERIHKVVKLVQLGKEKRIGPLGLDDHHELAQLARQFDNMLDALEDRKIELKNAAAQLECKVQERTASLREKTEELELHIQLLNQTRDKLVVHEKLAALGELTAGIAHEINNPTAVILGNVELIHFELGEDASRVQEEIDAIHAQIDRIRNITRSLLQYSRQGGVQ
;
A
#
# COMPACT_ATOMS: atom_id res chain seq x y z
N MET A 1 64.69 -65.42 19.59
CA MET A 1 64.40 -64.94 18.22
C MET A 1 62.90 -64.89 17.93
N LEU A 2 62.13 -65.96 18.13
CA LEU A 2 60.67 -65.97 17.85
C LEU A 2 59.86 -64.90 18.60
N LEU A 3 60.14 -64.66 19.89
CA LEU A 3 59.47 -63.61 20.69
C LEU A 3 59.78 -62.17 20.24
N LEU A 4 60.97 -61.95 19.69
CA LEU A 4 61.36 -60.65 19.13
C LEU A 4 60.69 -60.42 17.77
N VAL A 5 60.60 -61.46 16.94
CA VAL A 5 59.91 -61.39 15.64
C VAL A 5 58.41 -61.20 15.81
N SER A 6 57.77 -61.91 16.75
CA SER A 6 56.35 -61.72 17.05
C SER A 6 56.08 -60.34 17.65
N GLY A 7 56.96 -59.83 18.52
CA GLY A 7 56.85 -58.48 19.06
C GLY A 7 56.94 -57.40 17.98
N VAL A 8 57.86 -57.53 17.03
CA VAL A 8 57.99 -56.61 15.88
C VAL A 8 56.78 -56.72 14.94
N MET A 9 56.24 -57.92 14.74
CA MET A 9 55.07 -58.16 13.87
C MET A 9 53.78 -57.59 14.48
N VAL A 10 53.56 -57.78 15.79
CA VAL A 10 52.43 -57.18 16.52
C VAL A 10 52.57 -55.65 16.58
N TYR A 11 53.78 -55.15 16.80
CA TYR A 11 54.04 -53.71 16.84
C TYR A 11 53.82 -53.04 15.48
N ARG A 12 54.20 -53.69 14.37
CA ARG A 12 53.89 -53.22 13.01
C ARG A 12 52.40 -53.27 12.71
N GLY A 13 51.74 -54.41 12.92
CA GLY A 13 50.30 -54.54 12.71
C GLY A 13 49.45 -53.56 13.55
N SER A 14 49.87 -53.29 14.78
CA SER A 14 49.26 -52.25 15.62
C SER A 14 49.44 -50.87 14.99
N ARG A 15 50.65 -50.46 14.60
CA ARG A 15 50.87 -49.13 14.00
C ARG A 15 50.13 -48.94 12.68
N ASP A 16 49.94 -50.00 11.91
CA ASP A 16 49.24 -49.96 10.61
C ASP A 16 47.72 -49.77 10.77
N LEU A 17 47.13 -50.14 11.92
CA LEU A 17 45.72 -49.90 12.24
C LEU A 17 45.46 -48.58 12.99
N PHE A 18 46.35 -48.19 13.90
CA PHE A 18 46.14 -46.99 14.74
C PHE A 18 46.33 -45.68 13.97
N ARG A 19 47.30 -45.60 13.06
CA ARG A 19 47.60 -44.37 12.30
C ARG A 19 46.41 -43.90 11.42
N PRO A 20 45.74 -44.79 10.66
CA PRO A 20 44.58 -44.40 9.87
C PRO A 20 43.42 -43.87 10.72
N ILE A 21 43.12 -44.52 11.84
CA ILE A 21 42.04 -44.11 12.74
C ILE A 21 42.31 -42.73 13.34
N GLU A 22 43.55 -42.48 13.78
CA GLU A 22 43.95 -41.17 14.31
C GLU A 22 43.78 -40.06 13.26
N ARG A 23 44.08 -40.35 11.99
CA ARG A 23 43.90 -39.40 10.89
C ARG A 23 42.42 -39.10 10.63
N ILE A 24 41.55 -40.12 10.60
CA ILE A 24 40.10 -39.94 10.47
C ILE A 24 39.58 -39.07 11.62
N HIS A 25 39.92 -39.43 12.87
CA HIS A 25 39.51 -38.67 14.05
C HIS A 25 39.94 -37.20 13.99
N LYS A 26 41.19 -36.95 13.56
CA LYS A 26 41.70 -35.59 13.41
C LYS A 26 40.93 -34.79 12.36
N VAL A 27 40.57 -35.40 11.23
CA VAL A 27 39.78 -34.72 10.19
C VAL A 27 38.37 -34.42 10.67
N VAL A 28 37.70 -35.37 11.32
CA VAL A 28 36.37 -35.14 11.91
C VAL A 28 36.39 -33.96 12.88
N LYS A 29 37.39 -33.89 13.76
CA LYS A 29 37.54 -32.76 14.69
C LYS A 29 37.79 -31.43 13.97
N LEU A 30 38.54 -31.44 12.87
CA LEU A 30 38.80 -30.23 12.08
C LEU A 30 37.53 -29.77 11.33
N VAL A 31 36.73 -30.70 10.80
CA VAL A 31 35.44 -30.41 10.16
C VAL A 31 34.43 -29.84 11.17
N GLN A 32 34.36 -30.38 12.38
CA GLN A 32 33.52 -29.84 13.45
C GLN A 32 33.89 -28.40 13.84
N LEU A 33 35.17 -28.04 13.68
CA LEU A 33 35.67 -26.68 13.85
C LEU A 33 35.47 -25.80 12.60
N GLY A 34 34.68 -26.28 11.62
CA GLY A 34 34.36 -25.57 10.38
C GLY A 34 35.47 -25.58 9.33
N LYS A 35 36.50 -26.42 9.47
CA LYS A 35 37.58 -26.51 8.48
C LYS A 35 37.25 -27.54 7.40
N GLU A 36 37.32 -27.10 6.15
CA GLU A 36 37.16 -27.97 4.98
C GLU A 36 38.41 -28.82 4.80
N LYS A 37 38.34 -30.05 5.28
CA LYS A 37 39.43 -31.02 5.15
C LYS A 37 38.88 -32.40 4.85
N ARG A 38 39.63 -33.15 4.05
CA ARG A 38 39.36 -34.54 3.70
C ARG A 38 40.38 -35.46 4.35
N ILE A 39 39.96 -36.70 4.60
CA ILE A 39 40.79 -37.77 5.14
C ILE A 39 41.88 -38.11 4.12
N GLY A 40 41.49 -38.28 2.87
CA GLY A 40 42.37 -38.63 1.77
C GLY A 40 42.92 -40.06 1.86
N PRO A 41 43.84 -40.45 0.98
CA PRO A 41 44.34 -41.82 0.93
C PRO A 41 45.13 -42.17 2.20
N LEU A 42 44.82 -43.35 2.75
CA LEU A 42 45.42 -43.85 3.99
C LEU A 42 46.67 -44.72 3.76
N GLY A 43 47.05 -44.98 2.50
CA GLY A 43 48.20 -45.83 2.15
C GLY A 43 47.98 -47.31 2.50
N LEU A 44 46.71 -47.72 2.59
CA LEU A 44 46.26 -49.10 2.79
C LEU A 44 45.86 -49.69 1.45
N ASP A 45 45.78 -51.03 1.38
CA ASP A 45 45.23 -51.73 0.22
C ASP A 45 43.80 -51.26 -0.10
N ASP A 46 43.43 -51.26 -1.37
CA ASP A 46 42.14 -50.74 -1.85
C ASP A 46 40.94 -51.54 -1.37
N HIS A 47 41.16 -52.80 -1.02
CA HIS A 47 40.18 -53.70 -0.40
C HIS A 47 40.10 -53.56 1.13
N HIS A 48 40.90 -52.68 1.75
CA HIS A 48 40.89 -52.49 3.19
C HIS A 48 39.66 -51.67 3.63
N GLU A 49 38.91 -52.17 4.61
CA GLU A 49 37.66 -51.56 5.11
C GLU A 49 37.84 -50.09 5.55
N LEU A 50 38.93 -49.78 6.25
CA LEU A 50 39.27 -48.40 6.64
C LEU A 50 39.49 -47.46 5.44
N ALA A 51 40.04 -47.95 4.33
CA ALA A 51 40.21 -47.14 3.13
C ALA A 51 38.85 -46.88 2.46
N GLN A 52 37.97 -47.88 2.42
CA GLN A 52 36.60 -47.72 1.95
C GLN A 52 35.80 -46.74 2.82
N LEU A 53 35.91 -46.86 4.14
CA LEU A 53 35.26 -45.97 5.11
C LEU A 53 35.76 -44.52 4.96
N ALA A 54 37.06 -44.32 4.80
CA ALA A 54 37.63 -42.98 4.56
C ALA A 54 37.06 -42.35 3.28
N ARG A 55 36.93 -43.12 2.19
CA ARG A 55 36.29 -42.65 0.95
C ARG A 55 34.82 -42.29 1.15
N GLN A 56 34.07 -43.12 1.88
CA GLN A 56 32.66 -42.83 2.18
C GLN A 56 32.49 -41.57 3.04
N PHE A 57 33.36 -41.37 4.03
CA PHE A 57 33.38 -40.14 4.82
C PHE A 57 33.71 -38.92 3.98
N ASP A 58 34.72 -38.99 3.11
CA ASP A 58 35.08 -37.88 2.23
C ASP A 58 33.91 -37.51 1.29
N ASN A 59 33.22 -38.49 0.70
CA ASN A 59 32.02 -38.24 -0.10
C ASN A 59 30.89 -37.58 0.70
N MET A 60 30.70 -37.95 1.97
CA MET A 60 29.71 -37.32 2.85
C MET A 60 30.12 -35.87 3.17
N LEU A 61 31.41 -35.60 3.37
CA LEU A 61 31.93 -34.25 3.60
C LEU A 61 31.75 -33.37 2.37
N ASP A 62 31.97 -33.90 1.15
CA ASP A 62 31.69 -33.21 -0.11
C ASP A 62 30.20 -32.85 -0.21
N ALA A 63 29.31 -33.82 0.00
CA ALA A 63 27.87 -33.58 -0.04
C ALA A 63 27.39 -32.54 0.98
N LEU A 64 27.98 -32.50 2.18
CA LEU A 64 27.67 -31.49 3.20
C LEU A 64 28.14 -30.08 2.78
N GLU A 65 29.30 -29.99 2.15
CA GLU A 65 29.84 -28.74 1.63
C GLU A 65 28.96 -28.18 0.50
N ASP A 66 28.57 -29.05 -0.45
CA ASP A 66 27.67 -28.69 -1.54
C ASP A 66 26.32 -28.17 -1.00
N ARG A 67 25.72 -28.87 -0.03
CA ARG A 67 24.46 -28.44 0.61
C ARG A 67 24.59 -27.12 1.35
N LYS A 68 25.73 -26.87 2.01
CA LYS A 68 26.00 -25.59 2.68
C LYS A 68 26.08 -24.44 1.66
N ILE A 69 26.72 -24.68 0.51
CA ILE A 69 26.80 -23.69 -0.58
C ILE A 69 25.39 -23.42 -1.15
N GLU A 70 24.61 -24.46 -1.43
CA GLU A 70 23.22 -24.34 -1.89
C GLU A 70 22.36 -23.52 -0.90
N LEU A 71 22.43 -23.83 0.39
CA LEU A 71 21.70 -23.09 1.43
C LEU A 71 22.10 -21.62 1.49
N LYS A 72 23.40 -21.32 1.40
CA LYS A 72 23.90 -19.95 1.39
C LYS A 72 23.37 -19.18 0.17
N ASN A 73 23.39 -19.81 -1.00
CA ASN A 73 22.87 -19.22 -2.24
C ASN A 73 21.35 -19.01 -2.17
N ALA A 74 20.61 -19.98 -1.66
CA ALA A 74 19.16 -19.87 -1.47
C ALA A 74 18.80 -18.76 -0.47
N ALA A 75 19.55 -18.63 0.63
CA ALA A 75 19.35 -17.56 1.60
C ALA A 75 19.59 -16.18 0.98
N ALA A 76 20.68 -16.01 0.22
CA ALA A 76 20.96 -14.75 -0.47
C ALA A 76 19.88 -14.39 -1.51
N GLN A 77 19.40 -15.39 -2.26
CA GLN A 77 18.29 -15.18 -3.20
C GLN A 77 16.98 -14.81 -2.51
N LEU A 78 16.69 -15.44 -1.37
CA LEU A 78 15.49 -15.12 -0.58
C LEU A 78 15.57 -13.71 -0.02
N GLU A 79 16.73 -13.31 0.50
CA GLU A 79 16.97 -11.95 1.00
C GLU A 79 16.77 -10.91 -0.10
N CYS A 80 17.32 -11.14 -1.30
CA CYS A 80 17.09 -10.29 -2.46
C CYS A 80 15.60 -10.17 -2.81
N LYS A 81 14.88 -11.30 -2.90
CA LYS A 81 13.44 -11.31 -3.18
C LYS A 81 12.62 -10.59 -2.11
N VAL A 82 12.99 -10.73 -0.84
CA VAL A 82 12.33 -10.03 0.27
C VAL A 82 12.56 -8.52 0.14
N GLN A 83 13.78 -8.08 -0.17
CA GLN A 83 14.08 -6.67 -0.40
C GLN A 83 13.29 -6.10 -1.58
N GLU A 84 13.29 -6.77 -2.73
CA GLU A 84 12.52 -6.37 -3.92
C GLU A 84 11.02 -6.28 -3.62
N ARG A 85 10.45 -7.29 -2.97
CA ARG A 85 9.02 -7.32 -2.61
C ARG A 85 8.66 -6.24 -1.60
N THR A 86 9.54 -5.98 -0.63
CA THR A 86 9.33 -4.93 0.37
C THR A 86 9.39 -3.55 -0.29
N ALA A 87 10.31 -3.31 -1.22
CA ALA A 87 10.37 -2.07 -1.98
C ALA A 87 9.11 -1.85 -2.83
N SER A 88 8.69 -2.87 -3.58
CA SER A 88 7.47 -2.79 -4.41
C SER A 88 6.19 -2.60 -3.56
N LEU A 89 6.11 -3.23 -2.39
CA LEU A 89 4.97 -3.03 -1.48
C LEU A 89 4.94 -1.60 -0.92
N ARG A 90 6.10 -1.02 -0.58
CA ARG A 90 6.17 0.38 -0.13
C ARG A 90 5.71 1.34 -1.21
N GLU A 91 6.22 1.20 -2.43
CA GLU A 91 5.81 2.00 -3.58
C GLU A 91 4.29 1.96 -3.80
N LYS A 92 3.70 0.75 -3.82
CA LYS A 92 2.24 0.59 -3.97
C LYS A 92 1.45 1.17 -2.80
N THR A 93 2.00 1.15 -1.60
CA THR A 93 1.35 1.73 -0.42
C THR A 93 1.31 3.25 -0.54
N GLU A 94 2.42 3.87 -0.92
CA GLU A 94 2.51 5.31 -1.16
C GLU A 94 1.57 5.76 -2.30
N GLU A 95 1.51 5.00 -3.40
CA GLU A 95 0.58 5.25 -4.51
C GLU A 95 -0.88 5.19 -4.05
N LEU A 96 -1.24 4.17 -3.24
CA LEU A 96 -2.59 4.01 -2.73
C LEU A 96 -2.99 5.15 -1.78
N GLU A 97 -2.07 5.61 -0.93
CA GLU A 97 -2.30 6.74 -0.04
C GLU A 97 -2.59 8.03 -0.82
N LEU A 98 -1.83 8.29 -1.89
CA LEU A 98 -2.07 9.43 -2.79
C LEU A 98 -3.45 9.32 -3.47
N HIS A 99 -3.82 8.14 -3.96
CA HIS A 99 -5.15 7.93 -4.55
C HIS A 99 -6.29 8.15 -3.56
N ILE A 100 -6.14 7.69 -2.31
CA ILE A 100 -7.14 7.93 -1.26
C ILE A 100 -7.29 9.43 -0.98
N GLN A 101 -6.18 10.16 -0.90
CA GLN A 101 -6.22 11.62 -0.71
C GLN A 101 -6.95 12.31 -1.85
N LEU A 102 -6.66 11.96 -3.10
CA LEU A 102 -7.33 12.53 -4.28
C LEU A 102 -8.83 12.20 -4.31
N LEU A 103 -9.19 10.96 -3.99
CA LEU A 103 -10.59 10.53 -3.90
C LEU A 103 -11.36 11.33 -2.83
N ASN A 104 -10.78 11.50 -1.64
CA ASN A 104 -11.41 12.27 -0.58
C ASN A 104 -11.60 13.73 -0.98
N GLN A 105 -10.57 14.38 -1.55
CA GLN A 105 -10.66 15.75 -2.05
C GLN A 105 -11.75 15.91 -3.12
N THR A 106 -11.86 14.93 -4.01
CA THR A 106 -12.87 14.95 -5.09
C THR A 106 -14.27 14.75 -4.52
N ARG A 107 -14.43 13.82 -3.58
CA ARG A 107 -15.70 13.58 -2.87
C ARG A 107 -16.18 14.82 -2.13
N ASP A 108 -15.30 15.51 -1.43
CA ASP A 108 -15.66 16.73 -0.69
C ASP A 108 -16.14 17.83 -1.64
N LYS A 109 -15.46 18.00 -2.79
CA LYS A 109 -15.93 18.92 -3.84
C LYS A 109 -17.30 18.51 -4.38
N LEU A 110 -17.50 17.23 -4.70
CA LEU A 110 -18.79 16.73 -5.21
C LEU A 110 -19.93 16.99 -4.22
N VAL A 111 -19.72 16.73 -2.93
CA VAL A 111 -20.72 17.02 -1.89
C VAL A 111 -21.06 18.51 -1.83
N VAL A 112 -20.07 19.40 -1.97
CA VAL A 112 -20.31 20.84 -2.03
C VAL A 112 -21.10 21.22 -3.27
N HIS A 113 -20.73 20.72 -4.45
CA HIS A 113 -21.46 20.97 -5.69
C HIS A 113 -22.90 20.46 -5.64
N GLU A 114 -23.14 19.26 -5.09
CA GLU A 114 -24.48 18.69 -4.96
C GLU A 114 -25.36 19.53 -4.03
N LYS A 115 -24.83 19.98 -2.88
CA LYS A 115 -25.53 20.90 -1.98
C LYS A 115 -25.89 22.22 -2.65
N LEU A 116 -24.98 22.78 -3.45
CA LEU A 116 -25.19 24.03 -4.16
C LEU A 116 -26.20 23.88 -5.30
N ALA A 117 -26.18 22.76 -6.02
CA ALA A 117 -27.18 22.45 -7.04
C ALA A 117 -28.57 22.33 -6.43
N ALA A 118 -28.72 21.58 -5.33
CA ALA A 118 -29.98 21.46 -4.60
C ALA A 118 -30.46 22.82 -4.06
N LEU A 119 -29.54 23.64 -3.55
CA LEU A 119 -29.86 25.01 -3.12
C LEU A 119 -30.32 25.88 -4.29
N GLY A 120 -29.74 25.72 -5.48
CA GLY A 120 -30.12 26.44 -6.70
C GLY A 120 -31.51 26.10 -7.19
N GLU A 121 -31.84 24.81 -7.18
CA GLU A 121 -33.17 24.32 -7.53
C GLU A 121 -34.23 24.84 -6.55
N LEU A 122 -33.99 24.70 -5.24
CA LEU A 122 -34.88 25.22 -4.20
C LEU A 122 -35.05 26.73 -4.30
N THR A 123 -33.96 27.47 -4.49
CA THR A 123 -33.97 28.92 -4.64
C THR A 123 -34.77 29.36 -5.86
N ALA A 124 -34.65 28.65 -6.98
CA ALA A 124 -35.42 28.93 -8.19
C ALA A 124 -36.92 28.69 -7.98
N GLY A 125 -37.29 27.60 -7.30
CA GLY A 125 -38.67 27.33 -6.91
C GLY A 125 -39.25 28.42 -6.02
N ILE A 126 -38.54 28.77 -4.93
CA ILE A 126 -38.96 29.84 -4.00
C ILE A 126 -39.09 31.18 -4.73
N ALA A 127 -38.14 31.55 -5.59
CA ALA A 127 -38.20 32.79 -6.36
C ALA A 127 -39.43 32.83 -7.28
N HIS A 128 -39.75 31.71 -7.92
CA HIS A 128 -40.94 31.60 -8.76
C HIS A 128 -42.23 31.74 -7.92
N GLU A 129 -42.30 31.06 -6.78
CA GLU A 129 -43.45 31.11 -5.87
C GLU A 129 -43.65 32.48 -5.21
N ILE A 130 -42.59 33.25 -4.97
CA ILE A 130 -42.69 34.63 -4.45
C ILE A 130 -43.09 35.62 -5.55
N ASN A 131 -42.55 35.46 -6.76
CA ASN A 131 -42.87 36.34 -7.88
C ASN A 131 -44.34 36.26 -8.30
N ASN A 132 -44.98 35.11 -8.09
CA ASN A 132 -46.38 34.88 -8.44
C ASN A 132 -47.36 35.78 -7.67
N PRO A 133 -47.41 35.78 -6.31
CA PRO A 133 -48.29 36.67 -5.56
C PRO A 133 -47.88 38.14 -5.71
N THR A 134 -46.60 38.49 -5.88
CA THR A 134 -46.21 39.89 -6.14
C THR A 134 -46.74 40.40 -7.49
N ALA A 135 -46.78 39.56 -8.53
CA ALA A 135 -47.43 39.92 -9.79
C ALA A 135 -48.94 40.12 -9.63
N VAL A 136 -49.61 39.29 -8.82
CA VAL A 136 -51.05 39.46 -8.51
C VAL A 136 -51.30 40.75 -7.74
N ILE A 137 -50.48 41.05 -6.71
CA ILE A 137 -50.60 42.29 -5.93
C ILE A 137 -50.41 43.50 -6.85
N LEU A 138 -49.40 43.49 -7.72
CA LEU A 138 -49.15 44.57 -8.68
C LEU A 138 -50.36 44.79 -9.60
N GLY A 139 -50.89 43.71 -10.19
CA GLY A 139 -52.06 43.81 -11.07
C GLY A 139 -53.31 44.34 -10.36
N ASN A 140 -53.53 43.95 -9.09
CA ASN A 140 -54.64 44.48 -8.30
C ASN A 140 -54.46 45.97 -7.97
N VAL A 141 -53.23 46.41 -7.65
CA VAL A 141 -52.94 47.82 -7.38
C VAL A 141 -53.12 48.67 -8.64
N GLU A 142 -52.65 48.19 -9.78
CA GLU A 142 -52.86 48.83 -11.09
C GLU A 142 -54.35 48.92 -11.44
N LEU A 143 -55.13 47.87 -11.15
CA LEU A 143 -56.59 47.88 -11.34
C LEU A 143 -57.27 48.90 -10.42
N ILE A 144 -56.93 48.94 -9.13
CA ILE A 144 -57.48 49.92 -8.17
C ILE A 144 -57.14 51.35 -8.61
N HIS A 145 -55.91 51.60 -9.04
CA HIS A 145 -55.50 52.89 -9.59
C HIS A 145 -56.34 53.27 -10.82
N PHE A 146 -56.58 52.33 -11.73
CA PHE A 146 -57.41 52.54 -12.91
C PHE A 146 -58.87 52.85 -12.57
N GLU A 147 -59.46 52.10 -11.62
CA GLU A 147 -60.85 52.28 -11.19
C GLU A 147 -61.10 53.61 -10.45
N LEU A 148 -60.10 54.09 -9.69
CA LEU A 148 -60.21 55.35 -8.94
C LEU A 148 -60.14 56.61 -9.83
N GLY A 149 -59.54 56.53 -11.02
CA GLY A 149 -59.48 57.68 -11.94
C GLY A 149 -58.87 58.93 -11.29
N GLU A 150 -59.60 60.06 -11.27
CA GLU A 150 -59.13 61.31 -10.66
C GLU A 150 -58.96 61.21 -9.12
N ASP A 151 -59.71 60.33 -8.46
CA ASP A 151 -59.61 60.10 -7.01
C ASP A 151 -58.35 59.32 -6.61
N ALA A 152 -57.62 58.72 -7.57
CA ALA A 152 -56.38 57.99 -7.31
C ALA A 152 -55.30 58.88 -6.69
N SER A 153 -55.35 60.19 -7.00
CA SER A 153 -54.47 61.22 -6.42
C SER A 153 -54.49 61.24 -4.88
N ARG A 154 -55.57 60.76 -4.25
CA ARG A 154 -55.72 60.72 -2.79
C ARG A 154 -54.94 59.59 -2.11
N VAL A 155 -54.56 58.56 -2.87
CA VAL A 155 -53.85 57.36 -2.38
C VAL A 155 -52.59 57.06 -3.19
N GLN A 156 -52.08 58.05 -3.94
CA GLN A 156 -50.95 57.87 -4.84
C GLN A 156 -49.67 57.50 -4.08
N GLU A 157 -49.45 58.08 -2.90
CA GLU A 157 -48.28 57.77 -2.06
C GLU A 157 -48.27 56.29 -1.63
N GLU A 158 -49.44 55.74 -1.28
CA GLU A 158 -49.58 54.34 -0.92
C GLU A 158 -49.35 53.40 -2.12
N ILE A 159 -49.85 53.77 -3.30
CA ILE A 159 -49.63 53.01 -4.55
C ILE A 159 -48.13 52.97 -4.89
N ASP A 160 -47.46 54.12 -4.87
CA ASP A 160 -46.03 54.24 -5.15
C ASP A 160 -45.21 53.45 -4.11
N ALA A 161 -45.61 53.48 -2.84
CA ALA A 161 -44.98 52.70 -1.78
C ALA A 161 -45.11 51.19 -2.02
N ILE A 162 -46.28 50.70 -2.45
CA ILE A 162 -46.47 49.28 -2.77
C ILE A 162 -45.62 48.88 -3.98
N HIS A 163 -45.58 49.68 -5.04
CA HIS A 163 -44.71 49.44 -6.20
C HIS A 163 -43.24 49.32 -5.78
N ALA A 164 -42.75 50.25 -4.96
CA ALA A 164 -41.39 50.23 -4.45
C ALA A 164 -41.08 48.95 -3.64
N GLN A 165 -42.02 48.45 -2.83
CA GLN A 165 -41.83 47.18 -2.10
C GLN A 165 -41.83 45.97 -3.02
N ILE A 166 -42.71 45.92 -4.03
CA ILE A 166 -42.74 44.82 -5.01
C ILE A 166 -41.42 44.75 -5.79
N ASP A 167 -40.90 45.89 -6.23
CA ASP A 167 -39.61 45.95 -6.91
C ASP A 167 -38.45 45.55 -6.01
N ARG A 168 -38.50 45.95 -4.73
CA ARG A 168 -37.52 45.49 -3.73
C ARG A 168 -37.56 43.97 -3.56
N ILE A 169 -38.74 43.37 -3.48
CA ILE A 169 -38.90 41.91 -3.38
C ILE A 169 -38.33 41.22 -4.63
N ARG A 170 -38.67 41.70 -5.84
CA ARG A 170 -38.12 41.16 -7.10
C ARG A 170 -36.60 41.26 -7.18
N ASN A 171 -36.02 42.34 -6.67
CA ASN A 171 -34.57 42.49 -6.64
C ASN A 171 -33.92 41.49 -5.66
N ILE A 172 -34.49 41.30 -4.47
CA ILE A 172 -34.01 40.32 -3.49
C ILE A 172 -34.09 38.89 -4.06
N THR A 173 -35.22 38.51 -4.69
CA THR A 173 -35.37 37.17 -5.26
C THR A 173 -34.42 36.91 -6.42
N ARG A 174 -34.17 37.92 -7.28
CA ARG A 174 -33.15 37.84 -8.34
C ARG A 174 -31.73 37.69 -7.79
N SER A 175 -31.36 38.46 -6.76
CA SER A 175 -30.05 38.37 -6.12
C SER A 175 -29.83 37.00 -5.47
N LEU A 176 -30.86 36.45 -4.81
CA LEU A 176 -30.83 35.10 -4.23
C LEU A 176 -30.55 34.03 -5.31
N LEU A 177 -31.25 34.11 -6.45
CA LEU A 177 -31.07 33.19 -7.58
C LEU A 177 -29.67 33.29 -8.19
N GLN A 178 -29.15 34.51 -8.34
CA GLN A 178 -27.83 34.74 -8.90
C GLN A 178 -26.73 34.17 -8.00
N TYR A 179 -26.85 34.36 -6.68
CA TYR A 179 -25.92 33.80 -5.71
C TYR A 179 -25.88 32.27 -5.78
N SER A 180 -27.05 31.63 -5.84
CA SER A 180 -27.12 30.18 -5.90
C SER A 180 -26.61 29.58 -7.21
N ARG A 181 -26.68 30.32 -8.32
CA ARG A 181 -26.10 29.91 -9.61
C ARG A 181 -24.58 30.08 -9.67
N GLN A 182 -24.03 31.12 -9.05
CA GLN A 182 -22.58 31.36 -9.03
C GLN A 182 -21.82 30.46 -8.07
N GLY A 183 -22.46 29.99 -6.99
CA GLY A 183 -21.86 29.02 -6.08
C GLY A 183 -21.46 27.70 -6.77
N GLY A 184 -22.16 27.29 -7.84
CA GLY A 184 -21.89 26.04 -8.56
C GLY A 184 -20.77 26.09 -9.62
N VAL A 185 -20.18 27.26 -9.92
CA VAL A 185 -19.23 27.46 -11.06
C VAL A 185 -17.83 27.87 -10.60
N GLN A 186 -17.38 27.41 -9.43
CA GLN A 186 -15.97 27.51 -9.02
C GLN A 186 -15.39 26.13 -8.74
#